data_AF-X1UBJ8-F1
#
_entry.id   AF-X1UBJ8-F1
#
_cell.length_a   1.000
_cell.length_b   1.000
_cell.length_c   1.000
_cell.angle_alpha   90.00
_cell.angle_beta   90.00
_cell.angle_gamma   90.00
#
_symmetry.space_group_name_H-M   'P 1'
#
loop_
_entity.id
_entity.type
_entity.pdbx_description
1 polymer ?
#
loop_
_entity_poly.entity_id
_entity_poly.type
_entity_poly.pdbx_seq_one_letter_code
_entity_poly.pdbx_strand_id
1 'polypeptide(L)'
;MGEMLKVGIPVPPGFIVSAKTYFDFVKKSSLKAKFRTELKGLDVHDSKKLRRASQRIQAAILAAKMPTETAEEIKEAYQELSGTHDELVAVRSSATAEDLPEASFAGQMTTFLNVQGTKD
;
A
#
# COMPACT_ATOMS: atom_id res chain seq x y z
N MET A 1 -7.82 10.29 -9.18
CA MET A 1 -8.48 11.18 -8.19
C MET A 1 -8.03 12.63 -8.29
N GLY A 2 -6.73 12.93 -8.28
CA GLY A 2 -6.22 14.32 -8.37
C GLY A 2 -6.70 15.09 -9.62
N GLU A 3 -6.81 14.42 -10.77
CA GLU A 3 -7.32 15.06 -12.00
C GLU A 3 -8.82 15.41 -11.94
N MET A 4 -9.64 14.65 -11.21
CA MET A 4 -11.08 14.92 -11.06
C MET A 4 -11.36 16.12 -10.16
N LEU A 5 -10.54 16.31 -9.11
CA LEU A 5 -10.54 17.50 -8.27
C LEU A 5 -10.23 18.76 -9.10
N LYS A 6 -9.28 18.67 -10.05
CA LYS A 6 -8.91 19.80 -10.92
C LYS A 6 -10.04 20.24 -11.87
N VAL A 7 -10.94 19.33 -12.25
CA VAL A 7 -12.08 19.63 -13.13
C VAL A 7 -13.40 19.89 -12.39
N GLY A 8 -13.35 20.08 -11.07
CA GLY A 8 -14.50 20.51 -10.27
C GLY A 8 -15.57 19.44 -10.02
N ILE A 9 -15.25 18.16 -10.27
CA ILE A 9 -16.13 17.06 -9.88
C ILE A 9 -15.99 16.85 -8.37
N PRO A 10 -17.08 16.73 -7.60
CA PRO A 10 -16.99 16.49 -6.16
C PRO A 10 -16.32 15.13 -5.91
N VAL A 11 -15.19 15.18 -5.19
CA VAL A 11 -14.45 13.99 -4.74
C VAL A 11 -14.40 14.06 -3.21
N PRO A 12 -14.67 12.96 -2.48
CA PRO A 12 -14.46 12.93 -1.04
C PRO A 12 -13.02 13.33 -0.67
N PRO A 13 -12.81 14.07 0.42
CA PRO A 13 -11.47 14.41 0.88
C PRO A 13 -10.69 13.13 1.24
N GLY A 14 -9.37 13.22 1.17
CA GLY A 14 -8.48 12.11 1.49
C GLY A 14 -7.02 12.50 1.30
N PHE A 15 -6.12 11.60 1.68
CA PHE A 15 -4.69 11.76 1.49
C PHE A 15 -4.10 10.52 0.80
N ILE A 16 -2.86 10.66 0.32
CA ILE A 16 -2.14 9.57 -0.35
C ILE A 16 -0.92 9.17 0.46
N VAL A 17 -0.73 7.86 0.63
CA VAL A 17 0.55 7.32 1.09
C VAL A 17 1.42 7.14 -0.15
N SER A 18 2.51 7.90 -0.23
CA SER A 18 3.34 7.95 -1.42
C SER A 18 4.07 6.62 -1.69
N ALA A 19 4.41 6.35 -2.95
CA ALA A 19 5.26 5.20 -3.30
C ALA A 19 6.64 5.26 -2.62
N LYS A 20 7.15 6.46 -2.32
CA LYS A 20 8.40 6.63 -1.57
C LYS A 20 8.30 6.00 -0.18
N THR A 21 7.16 6.13 0.49
CA THR A 21 6.89 5.53 1.80
C THR A 21 7.04 4.00 1.76
N TYR A 22 6.58 3.35 0.69
CA TYR A 22 6.80 1.90 0.48
C TYR A 22 8.29 1.54 0.37
N PHE A 23 9.06 2.26 -0.45
CA PHE A 23 10.49 1.97 -0.62
C PHE A 23 11.28 2.21 0.67
N ASP A 24 10.94 3.27 1.40
CA ASP A 24 11.54 3.56 2.71
C ASP A 24 11.20 2.47 3.74
N PHE A 25 9.94 2.02 3.78
CA PHE A 25 9.52 0.88 4.59
C PHE A 25 10.35 -0.36 4.28
N VAL A 26 10.45 -0.77 3.01
CA VAL A 26 11.22 -1.95 2.58
C VAL A 26 12.71 -1.84 2.94
N LYS A 27 13.28 -0.63 2.87
CA LYS A 27 14.67 -0.37 3.24
C LYS A 27 14.88 -0.46 4.75
N LYS A 28 14.03 0.21 5.54
CA LYS A 28 14.15 0.30 7.02
C LYS A 28 13.82 -1.03 7.72
N SER A 29 12.93 -1.83 7.15
CA SER A 29 12.53 -3.14 7.69
C SER A 29 13.44 -4.30 7.26
N SER A 30 14.54 -4.04 6.54
CA SER A 30 15.46 -5.06 6.00
C SER A 30 14.79 -6.10 5.07
N LEU A 31 13.57 -5.84 4.60
CA LEU A 31 12.81 -6.72 3.70
C LEU A 31 13.50 -6.89 2.34
N LYS A 32 14.31 -5.91 1.91
CA LYS A 32 15.04 -5.97 0.65
C LYS A 32 15.89 -7.25 0.52
N ALA A 33 16.56 -7.67 1.60
CA ALA A 33 17.35 -8.90 1.59
C ALA A 33 16.46 -10.14 1.45
N LYS A 34 15.31 -10.16 2.15
CA LYS A 34 14.33 -11.25 2.06
C LYS A 34 13.77 -11.37 0.65
N PHE A 35 13.37 -10.26 0.01
CA PHE A 35 12.87 -10.27 -1.37
C PHE A 35 13.91 -10.83 -2.33
N ARG A 36 15.18 -10.39 -2.20
CA ARG A 36 16.27 -10.90 -3.04
C ARG A 36 16.44 -12.41 -2.89
N THR A 37 16.38 -12.92 -1.67
CA THR A 37 16.51 -14.37 -1.41
C THR A 37 15.35 -15.15 -2.00
N GLU A 38 14.11 -14.68 -1.83
CA GLU A 38 12.92 -15.40 -2.29
C GLU A 38 12.74 -15.37 -3.81
N LEU A 39 13.22 -14.32 -4.47
CA LEU A 39 13.12 -14.15 -5.93
C LEU A 39 14.32 -14.72 -6.70
N LYS A 40 15.44 -15.02 -6.02
CA LYS A 40 16.67 -15.49 -6.68
C LYS A 40 16.45 -16.85 -7.36
N GLY A 41 16.67 -16.89 -8.67
CA GLY A 41 16.57 -18.13 -9.46
C GLY A 41 15.15 -18.65 -9.61
N LEU A 42 14.15 -17.79 -9.39
CA LEU A 42 12.74 -18.15 -9.55
C LEU A 42 12.38 -18.22 -11.03
N ASP A 43 11.78 -19.33 -11.44
CA ASP A 43 11.26 -19.52 -12.79
C ASP A 43 9.84 -18.94 -12.87
N VAL A 44 9.61 -18.03 -13.81
CA VAL A 44 8.33 -17.37 -14.06
C VAL A 44 7.26 -18.31 -14.63
N HIS A 45 7.66 -19.49 -15.13
CA HIS A 45 6.74 -20.51 -15.62
C HIS A 45 6.37 -21.55 -14.54
N ASP A 46 7.07 -21.55 -13.39
CA ASP A 46 6.78 -22.44 -12.26
C ASP A 46 5.80 -21.77 -11.28
N SER A 47 4.51 -21.88 -11.60
CA SER A 47 3.41 -21.30 -10.81
C SER A 47 3.41 -21.74 -9.34
N LYS A 48 3.87 -22.96 -9.03
CA LYS A 48 3.94 -23.47 -7.65
C LYS A 48 5.05 -22.76 -6.87
N LYS A 49 6.24 -22.59 -7.46
CA LYS A 49 7.34 -21.86 -6.82
C LYS A 49 7.01 -20.37 -6.68
N LEU A 50 6.42 -19.76 -7.71
CA LEU A 50 5.95 -18.37 -7.66
C LEU A 50 4.98 -18.14 -6.49
N ARG A 51 3.96 -19.00 -6.36
CA ARG A 51 2.99 -18.90 -5.26
C ARG A 51 3.65 -19.01 -3.90
N ARG A 52 4.58 -19.95 -3.73
CA ARG A 52 5.32 -20.13 -2.47
C ARG A 52 6.20 -18.92 -2.13
N ALA A 53 6.91 -18.37 -3.11
CA ALA A 53 7.72 -17.17 -2.92
C ALA A 53 6.85 -15.97 -2.55
N SER A 54 5.72 -15.78 -3.25
CA SER A 54 4.74 -14.73 -2.95
C SER A 54 4.21 -14.83 -1.52
N GLN A 55 3.81 -16.02 -1.07
CA GLN A 55 3.32 -16.23 0.30
C GLN A 55 4.39 -15.89 1.35
N ARG A 56 5.64 -16.27 1.12
CA ARG A 56 6.74 -15.98 2.06
C ARG A 56 7.10 -14.49 2.09
N ILE A 57 7.03 -13.81 0.95
CA ILE A 57 7.22 -12.35 0.85
C ILE A 57 6.09 -11.63 1.57
N GLN A 58 4.83 -12.01 1.33
CA GLN A 58 3.66 -11.43 1.99
C GLN A 58 3.72 -11.61 3.50
N ALA A 59 4.04 -12.81 3.98
CA ALA A 59 4.20 -13.08 5.41
C ALA A 59 5.31 -12.22 6.03
N ALA A 60 6.42 -12.02 5.32
CA ALA A 60 7.50 -11.16 5.80
C ALA A 60 7.07 -9.68 5.88
N ILE A 61 6.32 -9.18 4.90
CA ILE A 61 5.77 -7.81 4.92
C ILE A 61 4.84 -7.62 6.11
N LEU A 62 3.92 -8.56 6.34
CA LEU A 62 2.97 -8.48 7.46
C LEU A 62 3.65 -8.59 8.83
N ALA A 63 4.76 -9.31 8.93
CA ALA A 63 5.53 -9.44 10.18
C ALA A 63 6.51 -8.28 10.42
N ALA A 64 6.80 -7.47 9.41
CA ALA A 64 7.75 -6.38 9.53
C ALA A 64 7.15 -5.21 10.32
N LYS A 65 7.92 -4.68 11.28
CA LYS A 65 7.49 -3.54 12.08
C LYS A 65 7.44 -2.27 11.22
N MET A 66 6.32 -1.56 11.28
CA MET A 66 6.18 -0.24 10.66
C MET A 66 7.14 0.77 11.34
N PRO A 67 7.93 1.54 10.58
CA PRO A 67 8.70 2.66 11.13
C PRO A 67 7.78 3.64 11.84
N THR A 68 8.17 4.06 13.06
CA THR A 68 7.33 4.94 13.89
C THR A 68 6.98 6.25 13.19
N GLU A 69 7.97 6.90 12.56
CA GLU A 69 7.78 8.12 11.76
C GLU A 69 6.66 7.98 10.71
N THR A 70 6.64 6.87 9.96
CA THR A 70 5.65 6.62 8.92
C THR A 70 4.27 6.38 9.52
N ALA A 71 4.22 5.64 10.63
CA ALA A 71 2.97 5.40 11.33
C ALA A 71 2.38 6.73 11.86
N GLU A 72 3.19 7.58 12.48
CA GLU A 72 2.73 8.86 12.99
C GLU A 72 2.29 9.82 11.88
N GLU A 73 3.05 9.94 10.77
CA GLU A 73 2.64 10.76 9.61
C GLU A 73 1.27 10.34 9.04
N ILE A 74 1.01 9.03 8.96
CA ILE A 74 -0.29 8.51 8.50
C ILE A 74 -1.40 8.82 9.51
N LYS A 75 -1.13 8.70 10.82
CA LYS A 75 -2.09 9.03 11.88
C LYS A 75 -2.43 10.51 11.89
N GLU A 76 -1.44 11.39 11.75
CA GLU A 76 -1.64 12.83 11.68
C GLU A 76 -2.51 13.20 10.47
N ALA A 77 -2.21 12.66 9.28
CA ALA A 77 -3.02 12.89 8.09
C ALA A 77 -4.46 12.36 8.23
N TYR A 78 -4.63 11.20 8.89
CA TYR A 78 -5.95 10.65 9.19
C TYR A 78 -6.73 11.52 10.19
N GLN A 79 -6.07 12.03 11.23
CA GLN A 79 -6.67 12.92 12.21
C GLN A 79 -7.10 14.26 11.58
N GLU A 80 -6.26 14.82 10.70
CA GLU A 80 -6.60 16.02 9.94
C GLU A 80 -7.85 15.80 9.06
N LEU A 81 -7.92 14.64 8.40
CA LEU A 81 -9.09 14.25 7.61
C LEU A 81 -10.36 14.07 8.46
N SER A 82 -10.20 13.52 9.67
CA SER A 82 -11.30 13.14 10.58
C SER A 82 -11.85 14.33 11.39
N GLY A 83 -11.02 15.34 11.66
CA GLY A 83 -11.42 16.52 12.42
C GLY A 83 -11.70 16.19 13.90
N THR A 84 -12.94 16.39 14.36
CA THR A 84 -13.31 16.27 15.78
C THR A 84 -13.65 14.86 16.25
N HIS A 85 -13.82 13.90 15.33
CA HIS A 85 -14.22 12.52 15.63
C HIS A 85 -13.62 11.58 14.58
N ASP A 86 -13.39 10.32 14.92
CA ASP A 86 -12.84 9.34 13.98
C ASP A 86 -13.83 9.06 12.83
N GLU A 87 -13.45 9.44 11.61
CA GLU A 87 -14.27 9.29 10.40
C GLU A 87 -14.13 7.89 9.77
N LEU A 88 -15.16 7.42 9.08
CA LEU A 88 -15.07 6.16 8.33
C LEU A 88 -14.39 6.38 6.98
N VAL A 89 -13.27 5.70 6.76
CA VAL A 89 -12.48 5.83 5.53
C VAL A 89 -12.40 4.54 4.73
N ALA A 90 -12.15 4.69 3.43
CA ALA A 90 -11.78 3.59 2.55
C ALA A 90 -10.27 3.60 2.31
N VAL A 91 -9.58 2.50 2.62
CA VAL A 91 -8.16 2.31 2.33
C VAL A 91 -8.03 1.55 1.02
N ARG A 92 -7.50 2.21 -0.01
CA ARG A 92 -7.39 1.67 -1.37
C ARG A 92 -5.92 1.56 -1.77
N SER A 93 -5.54 0.40 -2.30
CA SER A 93 -4.25 0.29 -2.99
C SER A 93 -4.31 1.01 -4.33
N SER A 94 -3.22 1.73 -4.64
CA SER A 94 -2.96 2.28 -5.96
C SER A 94 -1.48 2.10 -6.29
N ALA A 95 -1.20 1.48 -7.42
CA ALA A 95 0.11 1.20 -7.98
C ALA A 95 0.43 2.20 -9.09
N THR A 96 1.69 2.66 -9.12
CA THR A 96 2.16 3.68 -10.07
C THR A 96 2.14 3.25 -11.55
N ALA A 97 1.86 1.98 -11.83
CA ALA A 97 1.79 1.42 -13.19
C ALA A 97 0.35 1.14 -13.66
N GLU A 98 -0.67 1.47 -12.85
CA GLU A 98 -2.10 1.31 -13.18
C GLU A 98 -2.55 2.08 -14.43
N ASP A 99 -1.86 3.18 -14.73
CA ASP A 99 -2.20 4.07 -15.84
C ASP A 99 -1.34 3.81 -17.11
N LEU A 100 -0.56 2.72 -17.15
CA LEU A 100 0.12 2.33 -18.38
C LEU A 100 -0.90 1.75 -19.37
N PRO A 101 -0.96 2.22 -20.63
CA PRO A 101 -1.92 1.75 -21.64
C PRO A 101 -1.94 0.23 -21.84
N GLU A 102 -0.82 -0.42 -21.55
CA GLU A 102 -0.54 -1.83 -21.79
C GLU A 102 -0.75 -2.72 -20.55
N ALA A 103 -1.01 -2.15 -19.37
CA ALA A 103 -1.06 -2.90 -18.12
C ALA A 103 -2.28 -2.52 -17.27
N SER A 104 -3.36 -3.31 -17.38
CA SER A 104 -4.49 -3.26 -16.45
C SER A 104 -4.30 -4.31 -15.36
N PHE A 105 -4.26 -3.88 -14.10
CA PHE A 105 -4.13 -4.73 -12.92
C PHE A 105 -5.47 -4.92 -12.19
N ALA A 106 -6.59 -4.84 -12.92
CA ALA A 106 -7.93 -4.98 -12.37
C ALA A 106 -8.08 -6.30 -11.57
N GLY A 107 -8.57 -6.19 -10.33
CA GLY A 107 -8.78 -7.34 -9.44
C GLY A 107 -7.56 -7.82 -8.66
N GLN A 108 -6.39 -7.18 -8.80
CA GLN A 108 -5.19 -7.49 -7.98
C GLN A 108 -5.03 -6.58 -6.76
N MET A 109 -5.88 -5.55 -6.65
CA MET A 109 -5.83 -4.54 -5.60
C MET A 109 -6.81 -4.85 -4.47
N THR A 110 -6.32 -4.75 -3.24
CA THR A 110 -7.15 -4.83 -2.05
C THR A 110 -7.73 -3.45 -1.72
N THR A 111 -9.01 -3.43 -1.37
CA THR A 111 -9.69 -2.26 -0.79
C THR A 111 -10.29 -2.68 0.55
N PHE A 112 -10.07 -1.88 1.58
CA PHE A 112 -10.73 -1.99 2.87
C PHE A 112 -11.73 -0.84 3.00
N LEU A 113 -12.97 -1.16 3.39
CA LEU A 113 -14.04 -0.18 3.56
C LEU A 113 -14.39 -0.05 5.04
N ASN A 114 -14.93 1.10 5.43
CA ASN A 114 -15.41 1.38 6.79
C ASN A 114 -14.32 1.17 7.85
N VAL A 115 -13.08 1.56 7.53
CA VAL A 115 -11.97 1.57 8.49
C VAL A 115 -12.13 2.82 9.37
N GLN A 116 -11.93 2.66 10.69
CA GLN A 116 -12.08 3.75 11.66
C GLN A 116 -10.93 3.71 12.67
N GLY A 117 -10.42 4.89 12.99
CA GLY A 117 -9.43 5.11 14.04
C GLY A 117 -8.00 4.78 13.64
N THR A 118 -7.10 4.98 14.60
CA THR A 118 -5.63 4.87 14.40
C THR A 118 -4.99 3.71 15.16
N LYS A 119 -5.80 2.81 15.71
CA LYS A 119 -5.34 1.68 16.52
C LYS A 119 -5.39 0.39 15.69
N ASP A 120 -4.42 -0.49 15.97
CA ASP A 120 -4.44 -1.89 15.53
C ASP A 120 -5.56 -2.68 16.21
#